data_AF-A0A359KJX1-F1
#
_entry.id   AF-A0A359KJX1-F1
#
_cell.length_a   1.000
_cell.length_b   1.000
_cell.length_c   1.000
_cell.angle_alpha   90.00
_cell.angle_beta   90.00
_cell.angle_gamma   90.00
#
_symmetry.space_group_name_H-M   'P 1'
#
loop_
_entity.id
_entity.type
_entity.pdbx_description
1 polymer ?
#
loop_
_entity_poly.entity_id
_entity_poly.type
_entity_poly.pdbx_seq_one_letter_code
_entity_poly.pdbx_strand_id
1 'polypeptide(L)'
;MSTLRKVARRWFNASVDDSLLLNLSYVLHERSDSAAVRALAAGCRSHAAWLNQSPTLPIATVEGAIDTAIDIWLTATIGLHRDLPDALQGAYAQNAEILLIDEPSASMTTTSFFRADAAISLPPVAGATIGVAGLVARPGRTDAHLVIAGPFQWPNQQRAAIRALERLIQQHVDQWIPPHALWQAP
;
A
#
# COMPACT_ATOMS: atom_id res chain seq x y z
N MET A 1 19.77 24.83 20.97
CA MET A 1 19.21 23.59 20.39
C MET A 1 18.57 23.85 19.03
N SER A 2 19.01 23.22 17.95
CA SER A 2 20.07 23.68 17.04
C SER A 2 19.44 23.80 15.64
N THR A 3 19.74 24.87 14.92
CA THR A 3 19.29 25.18 13.54
C THR A 3 19.53 24.01 12.57
N LEU A 4 20.54 23.17 12.83
CA LEU A 4 20.87 21.98 12.05
C LEU A 4 19.78 20.89 12.11
N ARG A 5 19.07 20.72 13.25
CA ARG A 5 17.94 19.77 13.34
C ARG A 5 16.73 20.24 12.53
N LYS A 6 16.51 21.56 12.40
CA LYS A 6 15.42 22.11 11.58
C LYS A 6 15.72 21.97 10.08
N VAL A 7 16.97 22.15 9.68
CA VAL A 7 17.39 21.98 8.28
C VAL A 7 17.31 20.51 7.88
N ALA A 8 17.91 19.59 8.64
CA ALA A 8 17.85 18.15 8.33
C ALA A 8 16.41 17.61 8.24
N ARG A 9 15.52 18.04 9.15
CA ARG A 9 14.10 17.67 9.11
C ARG A 9 13.36 18.26 7.91
N ARG A 10 13.77 19.44 7.42
CA ARG A 10 13.20 20.07 6.21
C ARG A 10 13.61 19.36 4.92
N TRP A 11 14.85 18.88 4.81
CA TRP A 11 15.32 18.10 3.65
C TRP A 11 14.73 16.68 3.64
N PHE A 12 14.65 16.02 4.80
CA PHE A 12 14.03 14.70 4.91
C PHE A 12 12.52 14.75 4.65
N ASN A 13 11.82 15.79 5.11
CA ASN A 13 10.40 15.96 4.81
C ASN A 13 10.15 16.29 3.33
N ALA A 14 11.05 17.05 2.68
CA ALA A 14 10.95 17.33 1.25
C ALA A 14 11.08 16.06 0.40
N SER A 15 11.99 15.13 0.73
CA SER A 15 12.15 13.90 -0.06
C SER A 15 10.96 12.94 0.07
N VAL A 16 10.30 12.90 1.23
CA VAL A 16 9.09 12.09 1.43
C VAL A 16 7.89 12.70 0.71
N ASP A 17 7.74 14.02 0.77
CA ASP A 17 6.67 14.73 0.05
C ASP A 17 6.82 14.60 -1.47
N ASP A 18 8.04 14.74 -2.00
CA ASP A 18 8.31 14.57 -3.43
C ASP A 18 8.09 13.12 -3.88
N SER A 19 8.44 12.14 -3.03
CA SER A 19 8.17 10.72 -3.29
C SER A 19 6.69 10.40 -3.36
N LEU A 20 5.89 10.95 -2.44
CA LEU A 20 4.43 10.76 -2.44
C LEU A 20 3.81 11.38 -3.70
N LEU A 21 4.19 12.62 -4.06
CA LEU A 21 3.69 13.27 -5.26
C LEU A 21 4.05 12.47 -6.52
N LEU A 22 5.28 11.94 -6.62
CA LEU A 22 5.69 11.10 -7.74
C LEU A 22 4.87 9.80 -7.81
N ASN A 23 4.73 9.08 -6.71
CA ASN A 23 3.98 7.83 -6.69
C ASN A 23 2.51 8.04 -7.09
N LEU A 24 1.88 9.10 -6.59
CA LEU A 24 0.49 9.45 -6.95
C LEU A 24 0.38 9.89 -8.42
N SER A 25 1.42 10.49 -9.00
CA SER A 25 1.40 10.90 -10.41
C SER A 25 1.31 9.70 -11.35
N TYR A 26 1.97 8.58 -11.02
CA TYR A 26 1.85 7.33 -11.76
C TYR A 26 0.47 6.68 -11.62
N VAL A 27 -0.11 6.66 -10.41
CA VAL A 27 -1.45 6.08 -10.18
C VAL A 27 -2.56 6.89 -10.86
N LEU A 28 -2.47 8.22 -10.80
CA LEU A 28 -3.44 9.11 -11.44
C LEU A 28 -3.20 9.31 -12.94
N HIS A 29 -2.04 8.89 -13.45
CA HIS A 29 -1.57 9.20 -14.81
C HIS A 29 -1.55 10.71 -15.10
N GLU A 30 -1.10 11.49 -14.11
CA GLU A 30 -1.01 12.95 -14.13
C GLU A 30 0.42 13.41 -13.89
N ARG A 31 0.72 14.69 -14.11
CA ARG A 31 2.01 15.28 -13.69
C ARG A 31 2.07 15.38 -12.17
N SER A 32 3.24 15.14 -11.58
CA SER A 32 3.44 15.21 -10.12
C SER A 32 3.19 16.61 -9.52
N ASP A 33 3.34 17.66 -10.33
CA ASP A 33 3.08 19.04 -9.95
C ASP A 33 1.62 19.48 -10.13
N SER A 34 0.75 18.63 -10.68
CA SER A 34 -0.66 18.93 -10.95
C SER A 34 -1.47 19.22 -9.68
N ALA A 35 -2.51 20.05 -9.82
CA ALA A 35 -3.40 20.36 -8.70
C ALA A 35 -4.10 19.10 -8.15
N ALA A 36 -4.47 18.16 -9.03
CA ALA A 36 -5.11 16.90 -8.65
C ALA A 36 -4.18 16.05 -7.76
N VAL A 37 -2.92 15.84 -8.17
CA VAL A 37 -1.94 15.08 -7.39
C VAL A 37 -1.66 15.76 -6.04
N ARG A 38 -1.48 17.08 -6.01
CA ARG A 38 -1.25 17.82 -4.76
C ARG A 38 -2.45 17.75 -3.80
N ALA A 39 -3.67 17.87 -4.32
CA ALA A 39 -4.89 17.77 -3.54
C ALA A 39 -5.04 16.36 -2.94
N LEU A 40 -4.79 15.32 -3.75
CA LEU A 40 -4.83 13.95 -3.26
C LEU A 40 -3.76 13.69 -2.19
N ALA A 41 -2.52 14.14 -2.40
CA ALA A 41 -1.46 14.01 -1.40
C ALA A 41 -1.82 14.68 -0.07
N ALA A 42 -2.49 15.84 -0.11
CA ALA A 42 -3.00 16.50 1.09
C ALA A 42 -4.12 15.68 1.77
N GLY A 43 -4.98 15.04 0.98
CA GLY A 43 -5.97 14.06 1.45
C GLY A 43 -5.32 12.89 2.17
N CYS A 44 -4.33 12.23 1.55
CA CYS A 44 -3.60 11.11 2.15
C CYS A 44 -3.00 11.47 3.51
N ARG A 45 -2.31 12.61 3.59
CA ARG A 45 -1.72 13.09 4.85
C ARG A 45 -2.77 13.36 5.92
N SER A 46 -3.88 13.98 5.55
CA SER A 46 -4.98 14.27 6.49
C SER A 46 -5.60 12.98 7.00
N HIS A 47 -5.80 12.00 6.11
CA HIS A 47 -6.33 10.69 6.45
C HIS A 47 -5.38 9.93 7.39
N ALA A 48 -4.09 9.85 7.07
CA ALA A 48 -3.12 9.18 7.94
C ALA A 48 -2.95 9.89 9.29
N ALA A 49 -3.01 11.23 9.33
CA ALA A 49 -3.01 11.95 10.60
C ALA A 49 -4.24 11.59 11.45
N TRP A 50 -5.40 11.42 10.84
CA TRP A 50 -6.62 10.96 11.51
C TRP A 50 -6.51 9.51 12.00
N LEU A 51 -5.99 8.58 11.18
CA LEU A 51 -5.79 7.19 11.58
C LEU A 51 -4.85 7.08 12.79
N ASN A 52 -3.74 7.83 12.79
CA ASN A 52 -2.79 7.85 13.90
C ASN A 52 -3.37 8.39 15.22
N GLN A 53 -4.49 9.11 15.16
CA GLN A 53 -5.19 9.67 16.33
C GLN A 53 -6.42 8.86 16.72
N SER A 54 -6.85 7.93 15.86
CA SER A 54 -8.07 7.16 16.07
C SER A 54 -7.79 5.95 16.98
N PRO A 55 -8.75 5.52 17.81
CA PRO A 55 -8.67 4.22 18.45
C PRO A 55 -8.65 3.12 17.39
N THR A 56 -8.19 1.92 17.75
CA THR A 56 -8.27 0.73 16.88
C THR A 56 -9.67 0.60 16.30
N LEU A 57 -9.77 0.60 14.97
CA LEU A 57 -11.05 0.53 14.28
C LEU A 57 -11.52 -0.93 14.23
N PRO A 58 -12.76 -1.24 14.66
CA PRO A 58 -13.30 -2.58 14.50
C PRO A 58 -13.46 -2.90 13.01
N ILE A 59 -13.21 -4.16 12.66
CA ILE A 59 -13.44 -4.67 11.31
C ILE A 59 -14.95 -4.90 11.16
N ALA A 60 -15.60 -4.10 10.31
CA ALA A 60 -17.04 -4.20 10.11
C ALA A 60 -17.40 -5.06 8.90
N THR A 61 -16.49 -5.22 7.93
CA THR A 61 -16.82 -5.91 6.68
C THR A 61 -15.57 -6.51 6.04
N VAL A 62 -15.74 -7.70 5.46
CA VAL A 62 -14.76 -8.36 4.62
C VAL A 62 -15.32 -8.37 3.20
N GLU A 63 -14.59 -7.79 2.26
CA GLU A 63 -14.90 -7.83 0.83
C GLU A 63 -13.97 -8.85 0.17
N GLY A 64 -14.55 -9.88 -0.44
CA GLY A 64 -13.81 -11.01 -1.02
C GLY A 64 -13.92 -12.28 -0.19
N ALA A 65 -13.38 -13.37 -0.74
CA ALA A 65 -13.35 -14.67 -0.06
C ALA A 65 -11.98 -14.89 0.58
N ILE A 66 -11.98 -15.27 1.85
CA ILE A 66 -10.77 -15.70 2.55
C ILE A 66 -10.50 -17.15 2.19
N ASP A 67 -9.31 -17.41 1.66
CA ASP A 67 -8.79 -18.74 1.46
C ASP A 67 -7.71 -19.00 2.52
N THR A 68 -7.81 -20.12 3.24
CA THR A 68 -6.84 -20.51 4.26
C THR A 68 -5.57 -21.10 3.66
N ALA A 69 -5.54 -21.39 2.36
CA ALA A 69 -4.38 -21.92 1.64
C ALA A 69 -3.44 -20.84 1.09
N ILE A 70 -3.58 -19.59 1.54
CA ILE A 70 -2.70 -18.49 1.13
C ILE A 70 -1.37 -18.62 1.86
N ASP A 71 -0.27 -18.72 1.11
CA ASP A 71 1.08 -18.75 1.65
C ASP A 71 1.59 -17.33 1.94
N ILE A 72 1.28 -16.38 1.05
CA ILE A 72 1.75 -14.98 1.14
C ILE A 72 0.62 -14.01 0.79
N TRP A 73 0.39 -13.03 1.66
CA TRP A 73 -0.45 -11.87 1.41
C TRP A 73 0.38 -10.71 0.89
N LEU A 74 0.12 -10.31 -0.35
CA LEU A 74 0.62 -9.06 -0.93
C LEU A 74 -0.22 -7.89 -0.45
N THR A 75 0.46 -6.84 -0.01
CA THR A 75 -0.17 -5.59 0.38
C THR A 75 0.74 -4.41 0.08
N ALA A 76 0.30 -3.21 0.43
CA ALA A 76 1.05 -1.97 0.34
C ALA A 76 0.88 -1.19 1.65
N THR A 77 1.61 -0.10 1.83
CA THR A 77 1.41 0.85 2.94
C THR A 77 0.12 1.66 2.75
N ILE A 78 -1.01 0.95 2.77
CA ILE A 78 -2.35 1.45 2.54
C ILE A 78 -3.21 1.29 3.79
N GLY A 79 -3.92 2.35 4.16
CA GLY A 79 -4.81 2.36 5.32
C GLY A 79 -4.12 1.88 6.60
N LEU A 80 -4.76 0.93 7.28
CA LEU A 80 -4.33 0.29 8.52
C LEU A 80 -3.43 -0.94 8.28
N HIS A 81 -2.52 -0.88 7.31
CA HIS A 81 -1.62 -2.01 6.97
C HIS A 81 -0.88 -2.64 8.17
N ARG A 82 -0.64 -1.87 9.25
CA ARG A 82 0.00 -2.38 10.48
C ARG A 82 -0.91 -3.29 11.31
N ASP A 83 -2.22 -3.09 11.20
CA ASP A 83 -3.26 -3.88 11.89
C ASP A 83 -3.80 -5.00 10.98
N LEU A 84 -3.36 -5.05 9.72
CA LEU A 84 -3.71 -6.11 8.76
C LEU A 84 -3.36 -7.53 9.26
N PRO A 85 -2.19 -7.79 9.91
CA PRO A 85 -1.89 -9.12 10.44
C PRO A 85 -2.96 -9.60 11.42
N ASP A 86 -3.37 -8.76 12.36
CA ASP A 86 -4.38 -9.09 13.36
C ASP A 86 -5.76 -9.28 12.72
N ALA A 87 -6.08 -8.47 11.70
CA ALA A 87 -7.31 -8.60 10.92
C ALA A 87 -7.40 -9.94 10.19
N LEU A 88 -6.31 -10.37 9.55
CA LEU A 88 -6.23 -11.64 8.83
C LEU A 88 -6.27 -12.84 9.80
N GLN A 89 -5.59 -12.73 10.94
CA GLN A 89 -5.66 -13.76 12.00
C GLN A 89 -7.09 -13.93 12.54
N GLY A 90 -7.77 -12.83 12.86
CA GLY A 90 -9.17 -12.85 13.31
C GLY A 90 -10.14 -13.41 12.27
N ALA A 91 -9.75 -13.38 11.00
CA ALA A 91 -10.51 -13.90 9.87
C ALA A 91 -10.06 -15.30 9.41
N TYR A 92 -9.31 -16.02 10.24
CA TYR A 92 -8.84 -17.40 10.06
C TYR A 92 -7.76 -17.63 8.99
N ALA A 93 -7.12 -16.57 8.48
CA ALA A 93 -5.94 -16.70 7.62
C ALA A 93 -4.65 -16.76 8.47
N GLN A 94 -4.38 -17.92 9.07
CA GLN A 94 -3.27 -18.10 10.01
C GLN A 94 -1.95 -18.44 9.30
N ASN A 95 -0.84 -17.88 9.80
CA ASN A 95 0.55 -18.23 9.44
C ASN A 95 1.06 -17.86 8.03
N ALA A 96 0.26 -17.15 7.24
CA ALA A 96 0.72 -16.60 5.96
C ALA A 96 1.70 -15.43 6.18
N GLU A 97 2.74 -15.36 5.35
CA GLU A 97 3.65 -14.21 5.32
C GLU A 97 2.91 -12.99 4.76
N ILE A 98 3.20 -11.78 5.27
CA ILE A 98 2.68 -10.53 4.71
C ILE A 98 3.85 -9.79 4.08
N LEU A 99 3.74 -9.51 2.78
CA LEU A 99 4.74 -8.78 2.01
C LEU A 99 4.19 -7.41 1.58
N LEU A 100 4.83 -6.35 2.07
CA LEU A 100 4.61 -4.97 1.63
C LEU A 100 5.41 -4.72 0.35
N ILE A 101 4.72 -4.45 -0.76
CA ILE A 101 5.35 -4.22 -2.07
C ILE A 101 6.18 -2.95 -2.14
N ASP A 102 5.87 -1.97 -1.28
CA ASP A 102 6.43 -0.63 -1.23
C ASP A 102 7.34 -0.42 -0.01
N GLU A 103 7.70 -1.49 0.70
CA GLU A 103 8.73 -1.45 1.73
C GLU A 103 10.11 -1.69 1.11
N PRO A 104 11.13 -0.84 1.40
CA PRO A 104 12.49 -1.05 0.90
C PRO A 104 13.04 -2.38 1.39
N SER A 105 13.47 -3.23 0.46
CA SER A 105 14.05 -4.54 0.78
C SER A 105 15.18 -4.90 -0.19
N ALA A 106 16.02 -5.87 0.20
CA ALA A 106 17.05 -6.40 -0.70
C ALA A 106 16.48 -7.17 -1.90
N SER A 107 15.19 -7.52 -1.87
CA SER A 107 14.48 -8.30 -2.90
C SER A 107 13.64 -7.43 -3.84
N MET A 108 13.78 -6.11 -3.78
CA MET A 108 13.10 -5.23 -4.73
C MET A 108 13.51 -5.55 -6.17
N THR A 109 12.51 -5.71 -7.02
CA THR A 109 12.66 -6.03 -8.44
C THR A 109 11.92 -4.99 -9.27
N THR A 110 12.50 -4.62 -10.41
CA THR A 110 11.83 -3.73 -11.36
C THR A 110 10.81 -4.51 -12.18
N THR A 111 9.55 -4.10 -12.16
CA THR A 111 8.48 -4.69 -12.98
C THR A 111 7.45 -3.65 -13.40
N SER A 112 6.61 -3.98 -14.38
CA SER A 112 5.54 -3.09 -14.82
C SER A 112 4.45 -3.00 -13.76
N PHE A 113 4.26 -1.78 -13.24
CA PHE A 113 3.26 -1.43 -12.23
C PHE A 113 2.71 -0.03 -12.54
N PHE A 114 1.38 0.10 -12.66
CA PHE A 114 0.71 1.29 -13.20
C PHE A 114 1.27 1.76 -14.55
N ARG A 115 1.53 0.80 -15.46
CA ARG A 115 2.01 1.01 -16.84
C ARG A 115 3.41 1.61 -16.96
N ALA A 116 4.18 1.64 -15.89
CA ALA A 116 5.59 2.05 -15.88
C ALA A 116 6.42 1.07 -15.06
N ASP A 117 7.74 1.10 -15.26
CA ASP A 117 8.66 0.26 -14.50
C ASP A 117 8.82 0.82 -13.08
N ALA A 118 8.36 0.06 -12.09
CA ALA A 118 8.47 0.37 -10.67
C ALA A 118 9.40 -0.62 -9.99
N ALA A 119 10.21 -0.15 -9.05
CA ALA A 119 10.89 -1.01 -8.09
C ALA A 119 9.87 -1.39 -7.00
N ILE A 120 9.54 -2.69 -6.91
CA ILE A 120 8.64 -3.22 -5.86
C ILE A 120 9.16 -4.55 -5.32
N SER A 121 8.81 -4.87 -4.08
CA SER A 121 9.05 -6.19 -3.49
C SER A 121 8.03 -7.19 -4.04
N LEU A 122 8.51 -8.34 -4.54
CA LEU A 122 7.67 -9.42 -5.08
C LEU A 122 7.92 -10.73 -4.33
N PRO A 123 6.96 -11.68 -4.34
CA PRO A 123 7.13 -12.98 -3.71
C PRO A 123 8.38 -13.72 -4.23
N PRO A 124 9.27 -14.21 -3.34
CA PRO A 124 10.52 -14.85 -3.75
C PRO A 124 10.34 -16.33 -4.11
N VAL A 125 9.21 -16.95 -3.74
CA VAL A 125 8.98 -18.40 -3.83
C VAL A 125 8.08 -18.74 -5.01
N ALA A 126 8.60 -19.53 -5.95
CA ALA A 126 7.79 -20.12 -7.01
C ALA A 126 6.89 -21.24 -6.45
N GLY A 127 5.66 -21.33 -6.94
CA GLY A 127 4.65 -22.30 -6.46
C GLY A 127 3.85 -21.84 -5.25
N ALA A 128 4.10 -20.63 -4.73
CA ALA A 128 3.32 -20.06 -3.64
C ALA A 128 1.91 -19.66 -4.10
N THR A 129 0.92 -19.86 -3.23
CA THR A 129 -0.43 -19.34 -3.36
C THR A 129 -0.49 -17.95 -2.73
N ILE A 130 -0.79 -16.96 -3.55
CA ILE A 130 -0.75 -15.54 -3.20
C ILE A 130 -2.15 -14.98 -3.03
N GLY A 131 -2.36 -14.20 -1.99
CA GLY A 131 -3.52 -13.33 -1.85
C GLY A 131 -3.11 -11.87 -1.95
N VAL A 132 -4.03 -10.99 -2.29
CA VAL A 132 -3.88 -9.55 -2.14
C VAL A 132 -4.84 -9.10 -1.06
N ALA A 133 -4.35 -8.34 -0.08
CA ALA A 133 -5.18 -7.83 1.00
C ALA A 133 -4.87 -6.38 1.35
N GLY A 134 -5.87 -5.65 1.80
CA GLY A 134 -5.72 -4.32 2.37
C GLY A 134 -6.74 -4.10 3.48
N LEU A 135 -6.30 -3.46 4.57
CA LEU A 135 -7.19 -3.02 5.64
C LEU A 135 -7.37 -1.50 5.53
N VAL A 136 -8.54 -1.06 5.09
CA VAL A 136 -8.81 0.34 4.77
C VAL A 136 -9.87 0.90 5.68
N ALA A 137 -9.71 2.15 6.12
CA ALA A 137 -10.73 2.84 6.88
C ALA A 137 -11.72 3.49 5.91
N ARG A 138 -13.01 3.53 6.26
CA ARG A 138 -13.98 4.24 5.43
C ARG A 138 -14.03 5.71 5.82
N PRO A 139 -13.86 6.65 4.87
CA PRO A 139 -14.05 8.07 5.15
C PRO A 139 -15.42 8.33 5.79
N GLY A 140 -15.43 9.02 6.92
CA GLY A 140 -16.65 9.35 7.66
C GLY A 140 -17.26 8.21 8.48
N ARG A 141 -16.57 7.08 8.63
CA ARG A 141 -17.00 5.95 9.46
C ARG A 141 -15.95 5.60 10.51
N THR A 142 -16.42 4.97 11.58
CA THR A 142 -15.57 4.46 12.68
C THR A 142 -15.31 2.96 12.52
N ASP A 143 -15.23 2.48 11.28
CA ASP A 143 -15.00 1.07 10.96
C ASP A 143 -13.94 0.88 9.87
N ALA A 144 -13.28 -0.28 9.94
CA ALA A 144 -12.32 -0.76 8.95
C ALA A 144 -12.92 -1.86 8.07
N HIS A 145 -12.47 -1.89 6.82
CA HIS A 145 -12.85 -2.81 5.76
C HIS A 145 -11.64 -3.64 5.35
N LEU A 146 -11.78 -4.96 5.39
CA LEU A 146 -10.77 -5.88 4.89
C LEU A 146 -11.10 -6.24 3.44
N VAL A 147 -10.29 -5.77 2.50
CA VAL A 147 -10.45 -6.03 1.07
C VAL A 147 -9.50 -7.17 0.68
N ILE A 148 -10.02 -8.17 -0.03
CA ILE A 148 -9.31 -9.41 -0.37
C ILE A 148 -9.53 -9.77 -1.84
N ALA A 149 -8.45 -10.16 -2.50
CA ALA A 149 -8.48 -10.75 -3.83
C ALA A 149 -7.52 -11.95 -3.93
N GLY A 150 -7.90 -12.95 -4.72
CA GLY A 150 -7.16 -14.22 -4.86
C GLY A 150 -8.04 -15.42 -4.54
N PRO A 151 -7.46 -16.62 -4.41
CA PRO A 151 -6.02 -16.92 -4.52
C PRO A 151 -5.45 -16.76 -5.94
N PHE A 152 -4.14 -16.54 -6.03
CA PHE A 152 -3.36 -16.50 -7.27
C PHE A 152 -2.16 -17.46 -7.17
N GLN A 153 -1.93 -18.28 -8.19
CA GLN A 153 -0.81 -19.20 -8.26
C GLN A 153 0.45 -18.51 -8.81
N TRP A 154 1.52 -18.42 -8.02
CA TRP A 154 2.75 -17.73 -8.40
C TRP A 154 3.79 -18.65 -9.06
N PRO A 155 4.51 -18.25 -10.12
CA PRO A 155 4.41 -16.96 -10.85
C PRO A 155 3.37 -16.97 -11.98
N ASN A 156 2.68 -18.10 -12.24
CA ASN A 156 1.79 -18.27 -13.39
C ASN A 156 0.69 -17.21 -13.51
N GLN A 157 0.21 -16.70 -12.37
CA GLN A 157 -0.83 -15.68 -12.28
C GLN A 157 -0.29 -14.33 -11.75
N GLN A 158 1.03 -14.09 -11.84
CA GLN A 158 1.67 -12.86 -11.37
C GLN A 158 0.98 -11.59 -11.89
N ARG A 159 0.66 -11.54 -13.19
CA ARG A 159 -0.01 -10.38 -13.79
C ARG A 159 -1.41 -10.13 -13.21
N ALA A 160 -2.13 -11.19 -12.84
CA ALA A 160 -3.45 -11.05 -12.23
C ALA A 160 -3.36 -10.55 -10.78
N ALA A 161 -2.40 -11.07 -10.02
CA ALA A 161 -2.10 -10.61 -8.66
C ALA A 161 -1.67 -9.13 -8.64
N ILE A 162 -0.73 -8.74 -9.53
CA ILE A 162 -0.30 -7.33 -9.66
C ILE A 162 -1.48 -6.43 -10.03
N ARG A 163 -2.35 -6.83 -10.96
CA ARG A 163 -3.56 -6.04 -11.30
C ARG A 163 -4.55 -5.93 -10.14
N ALA A 164 -4.68 -6.96 -9.31
CA ALA A 164 -5.53 -6.90 -8.14
C ALA A 164 -4.97 -5.89 -7.11
N LEU A 165 -3.66 -5.87 -6.92
CA LEU A 165 -2.96 -4.89 -6.09
C LEU A 165 -3.08 -3.46 -6.65
N GLU A 166 -2.90 -3.27 -7.96
CA GLU A 166 -3.12 -1.97 -8.61
C GLU A 166 -4.55 -1.46 -8.37
N ARG A 167 -5.57 -2.34 -8.47
CA ARG A 167 -6.96 -1.98 -8.18
C ARG A 167 -7.17 -1.61 -6.72
N LEU A 168 -6.61 -2.38 -5.78
CA LEU A 168 -6.68 -2.07 -4.35
C LEU A 168 -6.14 -0.66 -4.07
N ILE A 169 -4.94 -0.36 -4.60
CA ILE A 169 -4.33 0.97 -4.45
C ILE A 169 -5.17 2.03 -5.15
N GLN A 170 -5.67 1.79 -6.37
CA GLN A 170 -6.45 2.78 -7.10
C GLN A 170 -7.79 3.11 -6.44
N GLN A 171 -8.47 2.11 -5.85
CA GLN A 171 -9.74 2.28 -5.15
C GLN A 171 -9.60 3.02 -3.82
N HIS A 172 -8.44 2.90 -3.17
CA HIS A 172 -8.15 3.48 -1.85
C HIS A 172 -6.88 4.34 -1.86
N VAL A 173 -6.66 5.05 -2.97
CA VAL A 173 -5.43 5.82 -3.21
C VAL A 173 -5.24 6.94 -2.19
N ASP A 174 -6.35 7.45 -1.65
CA ASP A 174 -6.39 8.45 -0.58
C ASP A 174 -5.87 7.92 0.77
N GLN A 175 -5.57 6.63 0.87
CA GLN A 175 -5.03 5.98 2.06
C GLN A 175 -3.64 5.37 1.84
N TRP A 176 -3.08 5.52 0.64
CA TRP A 176 -1.78 4.96 0.30
C TRP A 176 -0.67 5.98 0.54
N ILE A 177 0.29 5.65 1.41
CA ILE A 177 1.43 6.50 1.76
C ILE A 177 2.72 5.67 1.69
N PRO A 178 3.21 5.40 0.46
CA PRO A 178 4.46 4.69 0.26
C PRO A 178 5.63 5.41 0.96
N PRO A 179 6.52 4.68 1.65
CA PRO A 179 7.62 5.28 2.41
C PRO A 179 8.74 5.84 1.51
N HIS A 180 8.74 5.51 0.22
CA HIS A 180 9.72 5.95 -0.76
C HIS A 180 9.11 5.98 -2.17
N ALA A 181 9.80 6.62 -3.13
CA ALA A 181 9.40 6.60 -4.52
C ALA A 181 9.62 5.20 -5.14
N LEU A 182 8.57 4.62 -5.73
CA LEU A 182 8.65 3.32 -6.42
C LEU A 182 9.14 3.49 -7.87
N TRP A 183 8.85 4.64 -8.46
CA TRP A 183 9.30 5.00 -9.80
C TRP A 183 10.43 6.02 -9.73
N GLN A 184 11.23 6.07 -10.78
CA GLN A 184 12.18 7.16 -10.99
C GLN A 184 11.44 8.38 -11.57
N ALA A 185 11.85 9.58 -11.20
CA ALA A 185 11.35 10.78 -11.86
C ALA A 185 11.77 10.73 -13.35
N PRO A 186 10.86 11.05 -14.28
CA PRO A 186 11.18 11.12 -15.71
C PRO A 186 12.20 12.23 -16.04
#